data_AF-A0A7S2NE77-F1
#
_entry.id   AF-A0A7S2NE77-F1
#
_cell.length_a   1.000
_cell.length_b   1.000
_cell.length_c   1.000
_cell.angle_alpha   90.00
_cell.angle_beta   90.00
_cell.angle_gamma   90.00
#
_symmetry.space_group_name_H-M   'P 1'
#
loop_
_entity.id
_entity.type
_entity.pdbx_description
1 polymer ?
#
loop_
_entity_poly.entity_id
_entity_poly.type
_entity_poly.pdbx_seq_one_letter_code
_entity_poly.pdbx_strand_id
1 'polypeptide(L)'
;KQEKWTAAIKMYRMALDQIPNNVQAIKFKIMRNIGHAFFKMHQFTDAIDSYENLLMQEGQYLDFVTGFNLILCYYGRGDKDRMKSGFLKLLNIDQVGLEDFDDEEELDAGGLPGASEKENRAALDGDDALREDVKRRQREAARFIVSAANLIAPEIDTSPVAGYDWVVDSLNHHGFPRIASELEIAKASYFLRRKEFDQAITVLRKFEKKEPSLMACAATNLSFLYFLEAEHANAEKYAEIAVKADRYNAR
;
A
#
# COMPACT_ATOMS: atom_id res chain seq x y z
N LYS A 1 11.44 21.21 -11.58
CA LYS A 1 12.01 21.94 -10.40
C LYS A 1 13.54 21.90 -10.51
N GLN A 2 14.25 22.95 -10.11
CA GLN A 2 15.69 23.18 -10.43
C GLN A 2 16.71 22.32 -9.64
N GLU A 3 16.30 21.24 -8.94
CA GLU A 3 17.16 20.29 -8.18
C GLU A 3 18.22 20.87 -7.21
N LYS A 4 18.14 22.15 -6.87
CA LYS A 4 19.03 22.82 -5.91
C LYS A 4 18.55 22.60 -4.46
N TRP A 5 18.66 21.36 -3.98
CA TRP A 5 18.13 20.94 -2.67
C TRP A 5 18.76 21.67 -1.48
N THR A 6 20.07 21.92 -1.51
CA THR A 6 20.80 22.63 -0.44
C THR A 6 20.34 24.09 -0.27
N ALA A 7 20.14 24.80 -1.38
CA ALA A 7 19.61 26.16 -1.37
C ALA A 7 18.15 26.18 -0.90
N ALA A 8 17.35 25.20 -1.32
CA ALA A 8 15.97 25.05 -0.87
C ALA A 8 15.89 24.85 0.65
N ILE A 9 16.72 23.99 1.24
CA ILE A 9 16.77 23.77 2.68
C ILE A 9 17.08 25.07 3.43
N LYS A 10 18.05 25.86 2.96
CA LYS A 10 18.38 27.16 3.56
C LYS A 10 17.19 28.11 3.52
N MET A 11 16.53 28.23 2.36
CA MET A 11 15.34 29.07 2.20
C MET A 11 14.18 28.61 3.10
N TYR A 12 13.96 27.29 3.19
CA TYR A 12 12.93 26.72 4.06
C TYR A 12 13.19 26.99 5.55
N ARG A 13 14.45 26.89 6.01
CA ARG A 13 14.82 27.23 7.39
C ARG A 13 14.58 28.71 7.68
N MET A 14 15.01 29.60 6.78
CA MET A 14 14.74 31.04 6.92
C MET A 14 13.24 31.36 6.97
N ALA A 15 12.43 30.68 6.15
CA ALA A 15 10.98 30.84 6.19
C ALA A 15 10.37 30.34 7.50
N LEU A 16 10.88 29.24 8.06
CA LEU A 16 10.43 28.67 9.33
C LEU A 16 10.64 29.65 10.50
N ASP A 17 11.79 30.34 10.51
CA ASP A 17 12.13 31.34 11.54
C ASP A 17 11.21 32.57 11.50
N GLN A 18 10.67 32.90 10.33
CA GLN A 18 9.77 34.03 10.12
C GLN A 18 8.31 33.72 10.44
N ILE A 19 7.94 32.44 10.56
CA ILE A 19 6.54 32.04 10.79
C ILE A 19 6.20 32.16 12.29
N PRO A 20 5.15 32.91 12.64
CA PRO A 20 4.68 33.00 14.02
C PRO A 20 4.26 31.63 14.58
N ASN A 21 4.46 31.42 15.89
CA ASN A 21 4.20 30.12 16.56
C ASN A 21 2.73 29.68 16.58
N ASN A 22 1.80 30.54 16.18
CA ASN A 22 0.38 30.22 16.10
C ASN A 22 -0.02 29.55 14.76
N VAL A 23 0.86 29.51 13.74
CA VAL A 23 0.55 28.93 12.42
C VAL A 23 1.27 27.60 12.19
N GLN A 24 0.93 26.59 13.00
CA GLN A 24 1.62 25.30 13.02
C GLN A 24 1.50 24.52 11.71
N ALA A 25 0.33 24.54 11.06
CA ALA A 25 0.11 23.84 9.79
C ALA A 25 1.09 24.24 8.67
N ILE A 26 1.50 25.52 8.60
CA ILE A 26 2.48 25.98 7.61
C ILE A 26 3.90 25.55 8.01
N LYS A 27 4.22 25.62 9.31
CA LYS A 27 5.51 25.12 9.83
C LYS A 27 5.72 23.65 9.48
N PHE A 28 4.72 22.79 9.67
CA PHE A 28 4.80 21.38 9.33
C PHE A 28 4.96 21.12 7.83
N LYS A 29 4.28 21.90 6.97
CA LYS A 29 4.48 21.83 5.51
C LYS A 29 5.92 22.14 5.13
N ILE A 30 6.53 23.13 5.76
CA ILE A 30 7.93 23.52 5.50
C ILE A 30 8.90 22.46 6.04
N MET A 31 8.68 21.98 7.28
CA MET A 31 9.50 20.92 7.88
C MET A 31 9.48 19.64 7.05
N ARG A 32 8.30 19.23 6.55
CA ARG A 32 8.17 18.09 5.61
C ARG A 32 8.97 18.31 4.33
N ASN A 33 8.91 19.51 3.75
CA ASN A 33 9.68 19.83 2.54
C ASN A 33 11.20 19.80 2.79
N ILE A 34 11.65 20.19 3.99
CA ILE A 34 13.04 20.02 4.42
C ILE A 34 13.40 18.53 4.47
N GLY A 35 12.57 17.70 5.09
CA GLY A 35 12.75 16.24 5.12
C GLY A 35 12.81 15.62 3.71
N HIS A 36 11.90 16.02 2.81
CA HIS A 36 11.93 15.59 1.40
C HIS A 36 13.22 16.01 0.69
N ALA A 37 13.73 17.21 0.95
CA ALA A 37 14.97 17.68 0.35
C ALA A 37 16.18 16.85 0.85
N PHE A 38 16.25 16.56 2.17
CA PHE A 38 17.27 15.68 2.73
C PHE A 38 17.20 14.26 2.15
N PHE A 39 15.98 13.73 2.01
CA PHE A 39 15.75 12.43 1.38
C PHE A 39 16.26 12.39 -0.07
N LYS A 40 15.95 13.41 -0.88
CA LYS A 40 16.46 13.51 -2.27
C LYS A 40 17.98 13.69 -2.34
N MET A 41 18.60 14.19 -1.29
CA MET A 41 20.05 14.28 -1.15
C MET A 41 20.70 13.01 -0.59
N HIS A 42 19.95 11.95 -0.31
CA HIS A 42 20.42 10.72 0.34
C HIS A 42 21.01 10.96 1.75
N GLN A 43 20.68 12.08 2.38
CA GLN A 43 21.04 12.40 3.75
C GLN A 43 20.02 11.77 4.70
N PHE A 44 20.05 10.44 4.82
CA PHE A 44 19.02 9.67 5.52
C PHE A 44 18.92 10.02 7.01
N THR A 45 20.04 10.30 7.69
CA THR A 45 20.03 10.69 9.11
C THR A 45 19.27 12.00 9.32
N ASP A 46 19.60 13.05 8.56
CA ASP A 46 18.93 14.35 8.65
C ASP A 46 17.46 14.27 8.23
N ALA A 47 17.14 13.42 7.25
CA ALA A 47 15.77 13.15 6.83
C ALA A 47 14.96 12.45 7.93
N ILE A 48 15.53 11.44 8.60
CA ILE A 48 14.90 10.75 9.73
C ILE A 48 14.59 11.75 10.84
N ASP A 49 15.58 12.55 11.25
CA ASP A 49 15.37 13.54 12.31
C ASP A 49 14.27 14.54 11.93
N SER A 50 14.23 14.95 10.66
CA SER A 50 13.20 15.87 10.16
C SER A 50 11.79 15.25 10.20
N TYR A 51 11.64 13.98 9.82
CA TYR A 51 10.36 13.28 9.84
C TYR A 51 9.92 12.85 11.25
N GLU A 52 10.84 12.41 12.11
CA GLU A 52 10.55 12.05 13.50
C GLU A 52 10.12 13.26 14.33
N ASN A 53 10.76 14.42 14.12
CA ASN A 53 10.32 15.67 14.74
C ASN A 53 8.90 16.04 14.31
N LEU A 54 8.52 15.79 13.04
CA LEU A 54 7.16 16.03 12.56
C LEU A 54 6.15 15.08 13.23
N LEU A 55 6.53 13.83 13.47
CA LEU A 55 5.71 12.84 14.18
C LEU A 55 5.47 13.19 15.66
N MET A 56 6.46 13.79 16.33
CA MET A 56 6.34 14.18 17.73
C MET A 56 5.44 15.39 17.97
N GLN A 57 5.32 16.28 16.98
CA GLN A 57 4.67 17.59 17.12
C GLN A 57 3.23 17.62 16.59
N GLU A 58 2.39 16.63 16.96
CA GLU A 58 1.01 16.44 16.48
C GLU A 58 0.92 15.67 15.16
N GLY A 59 0.98 14.33 15.24
CA GLY A 59 0.90 13.38 14.12
C GLY A 59 -0.31 13.48 13.18
N GLN A 60 -1.19 14.46 13.40
CA GLN A 60 -2.33 14.83 12.54
C GLN A 60 -1.92 15.30 11.13
N TYR A 61 -0.65 15.65 10.93
CA TYR A 61 -0.12 16.07 9.61
C TYR A 61 0.77 15.02 8.94
N LEU A 62 0.86 13.81 9.50
CA LEU A 62 1.59 12.73 8.85
C LEU A 62 0.78 12.23 7.65
N ASP A 63 1.28 12.51 6.45
CA ASP A 63 0.73 11.93 5.22
C ASP A 63 1.46 10.63 4.85
N PHE A 64 0.80 9.82 4.01
CA PHE A 64 1.36 8.55 3.54
C PHE A 64 2.71 8.71 2.84
N VAL A 65 2.94 9.85 2.17
CA VAL A 65 4.21 10.16 1.51
C VAL A 65 5.35 10.29 2.53
N THR A 66 5.13 11.06 3.60
CA THR A 66 6.12 11.28 4.66
C THR A 66 6.36 10.00 5.43
N GLY A 67 5.29 9.27 5.79
CA GLY A 67 5.40 7.97 6.45
C GLY A 67 6.19 6.95 5.61
N PHE A 68 5.89 6.86 4.32
CA PHE A 68 6.62 5.98 3.40
C PHE A 68 8.09 6.39 3.24
N ASN A 69 8.38 7.68 3.06
CA ASN A 69 9.75 8.17 2.95
C ASN A 69 10.57 7.91 4.22
N LEU A 70 9.94 8.00 5.40
CA LEU A 70 10.58 7.65 6.66
C LEU A 70 10.95 6.16 6.71
N ILE A 71 10.05 5.27 6.29
CA ILE A 71 10.33 3.83 6.17
C ILE A 71 11.48 3.59 5.18
N LEU A 72 11.53 4.29 4.04
CA LEU A 72 12.64 4.20 3.10
C LEU A 72 13.98 4.61 3.73
N CYS A 73 14.00 5.64 4.59
CA CYS A 73 15.20 6.01 5.32
C CYS A 73 15.63 4.93 6.31
N TYR A 74 14.69 4.33 7.05
CA TYR A 74 15.00 3.22 7.97
C TYR A 74 15.51 1.99 7.22
N TYR A 75 14.92 1.68 6.07
CA TYR A 75 15.37 0.63 5.18
C TYR A 75 16.78 0.87 4.67
N GLY A 76 17.08 2.08 4.19
CA GLY A 76 18.44 2.46 3.76
C GLY A 76 19.50 2.36 4.86
N ARG A 77 19.09 2.38 6.15
CA ARG A 77 19.97 2.16 7.30
C ARG A 77 20.00 0.72 7.80
N GLY A 78 19.13 -0.16 7.30
CA GLY A 78 18.98 -1.54 7.79
C GLY A 78 18.41 -1.65 9.21
N ASP A 79 17.73 -0.62 9.71
CA ASP A 79 17.20 -0.59 11.07
C ASP A 79 15.83 -1.28 11.14
N LYS A 80 15.84 -2.57 11.49
CA LYS A 80 14.66 -3.45 11.48
C LYS A 80 13.58 -3.01 12.44
N ASP A 81 13.95 -2.61 13.65
CA ASP A 81 12.99 -2.19 14.68
C ASP A 81 12.30 -0.88 14.29
N ARG A 82 13.07 0.08 13.76
CA ARG A 82 12.48 1.33 13.26
C ARG A 82 11.64 1.13 12.00
N MET A 83 11.98 0.19 11.12
CA MET A 83 11.10 -0.20 10.02
C MET A 83 9.75 -0.72 10.51
N LYS A 84 9.74 -1.64 11.50
CA LYS A 84 8.50 -2.14 12.11
C LYS A 84 7.68 -1.00 12.73
N SER A 85 8.32 -0.15 13.53
CA SER A 85 7.65 1.01 14.15
C SER A 85 7.10 1.99 13.11
N GLY A 86 7.88 2.31 12.08
CA GLY A 86 7.48 3.20 10.99
C GLY A 86 6.29 2.65 10.20
N PHE A 87 6.27 1.34 9.95
CA PHE A 87 5.15 0.68 9.27
C PHE A 87 3.86 0.76 10.09
N LEU A 88 3.89 0.44 11.38
CA LEU A 88 2.71 0.56 12.24
C LEU A 88 2.18 2.00 12.31
N LYS A 89 3.08 3.00 12.32
CA LYS A 89 2.69 4.42 12.23
C LYS A 89 2.02 4.75 10.90
N LEU A 90 2.50 4.20 9.78
CA LEU A 90 1.88 4.36 8.46
C LEU A 90 0.47 3.77 8.41
N LEU A 91 0.26 2.59 9.04
CA LEU A 91 -1.05 1.95 9.12
C LEU A 91 -2.05 2.76 9.99
N ASN A 92 -1.55 3.49 10.99
CA ASN A 92 -2.35 4.28 11.92
C ASN A 92 -2.66 5.73 11.46
N ILE A 93 -2.20 6.16 10.28
CA ILE A 93 -2.55 7.49 9.75
C ILE A 93 -4.06 7.55 9.54
N ASP A 94 -4.77 8.51 10.12
CA ASP A 94 -6.25 8.60 10.06
C ASP A 94 -6.78 8.43 8.63
N GLN A 95 -7.51 7.33 8.45
CA GLN A 95 -7.96 6.82 7.18
C GLN A 95 -9.43 7.14 6.96
N VAL A 96 -9.75 8.42 6.77
CA VAL A 96 -11.14 8.79 6.46
C VAL A 96 -11.58 8.12 5.15
N GLY A 97 -12.49 7.15 5.27
CA GLY A 97 -13.23 6.52 4.16
C GLY A 97 -12.70 5.17 3.63
N LEU A 98 -11.62 4.58 4.15
CA LEU A 98 -11.08 3.31 3.62
C LEU A 98 -11.95 2.07 3.89
N GLU A 99 -12.97 2.19 4.73
CA GLU A 99 -13.93 1.12 5.06
C GLU A 99 -14.86 0.76 3.87
N ASP A 100 -14.99 1.63 2.86
CA ASP A 100 -15.92 1.47 1.73
C ASP A 100 -15.27 0.88 0.46
N PHE A 101 -14.10 0.24 0.55
CA PHE A 101 -13.51 -0.47 -0.60
C PHE A 101 -14.24 -1.75 -0.98
N ASP A 102 -15.22 -2.17 -0.17
CA ASP A 102 -16.04 -3.34 -0.42
C ASP A 102 -17.06 -3.14 -1.57
N ASP A 103 -17.28 -1.90 -2.02
CA ASP A 103 -18.20 -1.61 -3.13
C ASP A 103 -17.48 -1.58 -4.49
N GLU A 104 -16.86 -2.69 -4.88
CA GLU A 104 -16.56 -2.95 -6.29
C GLU A 104 -17.75 -3.68 -6.94
N GLU A 105 -18.92 -3.02 -6.96
CA GLU A 105 -20.03 -3.32 -7.87
C GLU A 105 -21.04 -2.15 -7.87
N GLU A 106 -20.64 -0.96 -8.32
CA GLU A 106 -21.62 -0.08 -8.97
C GLU A 106 -21.87 -0.68 -10.36
N LEU A 107 -22.72 -1.72 -10.34
CA LEU A 107 -23.39 -2.26 -11.51
C LEU A 107 -23.89 -1.08 -12.34
N ASP A 108 -23.38 -1.04 -13.57
CA ASP A 108 -23.96 -0.41 -14.75
C ASP A 108 -25.35 0.18 -14.46
N ALA A 109 -25.42 1.50 -14.28
CA ALA A 109 -26.67 2.26 -14.32
C ALA A 109 -27.21 2.27 -15.77
N GLY A 110 -27.36 1.08 -16.34
CA GLY A 110 -27.99 0.78 -17.60
C GLY A 110 -29.49 0.66 -17.41
N GLY A 111 -30.19 1.79 -17.58
CA GLY A 111 -31.52 1.78 -18.19
C GLY A 111 -32.69 2.24 -17.33
N LEU A 112 -33.11 3.49 -17.55
CA LEU A 112 -34.50 3.87 -17.87
C LEU A 112 -34.50 5.34 -18.37
N PRO A 113 -34.78 5.62 -19.66
CA PRO A 113 -34.89 6.99 -20.15
C PRO A 113 -36.27 7.53 -19.76
N GLY A 114 -36.33 8.33 -18.70
CA GLY A 114 -37.56 8.87 -18.13
C GLY A 114 -37.43 10.31 -17.65
N ALA A 115 -37.26 11.25 -18.59
CA ALA A 115 -37.66 12.65 -18.51
C ALA A 115 -37.58 13.37 -17.13
N SER A 116 -36.37 13.68 -16.63
CA SER A 116 -36.16 14.79 -15.68
C SER A 116 -34.69 15.24 -15.54
N GLU A 117 -33.93 15.26 -16.64
CA GLU A 117 -32.46 15.25 -16.58
C GLU A 117 -31.74 16.61 -16.63
N LYS A 118 -32.43 17.75 -16.66
CA LYS A 118 -31.76 19.05 -16.88
C LYS A 118 -31.52 19.91 -15.63
N GLU A 119 -32.17 19.63 -14.51
CA GLU A 119 -32.04 20.47 -13.29
C GLU A 119 -31.24 19.82 -12.14
N ASN A 120 -30.99 18.50 -12.17
CA ASN A 120 -30.22 17.80 -11.12
C ASN A 120 -28.73 17.54 -11.44
N ARG A 121 -28.24 17.86 -12.63
CA ARG A 121 -26.85 17.54 -13.02
C ARG A 121 -25.79 18.32 -12.23
N ALA A 122 -26.11 19.52 -11.73
CA ALA A 122 -25.14 20.33 -11.00
C ALA A 122 -24.90 19.89 -9.54
N ALA A 123 -25.87 19.20 -8.93
CA ALA A 123 -25.73 18.64 -7.58
C ALA A 123 -25.02 17.27 -7.59
N LEU A 124 -25.17 16.52 -8.69
CA LEU A 124 -24.53 15.23 -8.90
C LEU A 124 -23.03 15.36 -9.28
N ASP A 125 -22.66 16.39 -10.03
CA ASP A 125 -21.26 16.65 -10.46
C ASP A 125 -20.32 16.93 -9.26
N GLY A 126 -20.84 17.59 -8.21
CA GLY A 126 -20.08 17.91 -7.00
C GLY A 126 -19.90 16.71 -6.06
N ASP A 127 -20.90 15.82 -6.01
CA ASP A 127 -20.86 14.59 -5.22
C ASP A 127 -19.93 13.54 -5.88
N ASP A 128 -19.97 13.45 -7.20
CA ASP A 128 -19.09 12.59 -7.99
C ASP A 128 -17.61 13.03 -7.87
N ALA A 129 -17.32 14.34 -8.02
CA ALA A 129 -15.96 14.84 -7.87
C ALA A 129 -15.37 14.63 -6.46
N LEU A 130 -16.20 14.77 -5.41
CA LEU A 130 -15.78 14.48 -4.04
C LEU A 130 -15.54 12.97 -3.82
N ARG A 131 -16.42 12.12 -4.35
CA ARG A 131 -16.28 10.66 -4.30
C ARG A 131 -15.06 10.17 -5.07
N GLU A 132 -14.79 10.72 -6.24
CA GLU A 132 -13.57 10.45 -7.01
C GLU A 132 -12.30 10.89 -6.27
N ASP A 133 -12.32 12.08 -5.65
CA ASP A 133 -11.20 12.60 -4.88
C ASP A 133 -10.89 11.74 -3.65
N VAL A 134 -11.93 11.23 -2.98
CA VAL A 134 -11.82 10.25 -1.88
C VAL A 134 -11.22 8.94 -2.40
N LYS A 135 -11.79 8.34 -3.45
CA LYS A 135 -11.28 7.12 -4.09
C LYS A 135 -9.82 7.27 -4.54
N ARG A 136 -9.42 8.45 -5.03
CA ARG A 136 -8.04 8.74 -5.45
C ARG A 136 -7.08 8.72 -4.26
N ARG A 137 -7.41 9.43 -3.18
CA ARG A 137 -6.57 9.48 -1.96
C ARG A 137 -6.40 8.11 -1.34
N GLN A 138 -7.47 7.32 -1.34
CA GLN A 138 -7.43 5.98 -0.80
C GLN A 138 -6.57 5.03 -1.65
N ARG A 139 -6.67 5.09 -2.99
CA ARG A 139 -5.77 4.33 -3.89
C ARG A 139 -4.31 4.72 -3.69
N GLU A 140 -4.03 6.01 -3.50
CA GLU A 140 -2.68 6.48 -3.16
C GLU A 140 -2.21 5.93 -1.81
N ALA A 141 -3.05 5.95 -0.78
CA ALA A 141 -2.75 5.38 0.53
C ALA A 141 -2.45 3.87 0.44
N ALA A 142 -3.33 3.10 -0.20
CA ALA A 142 -3.15 1.66 -0.42
C ALA A 142 -1.85 1.37 -1.16
N ARG A 143 -1.51 2.18 -2.19
CA ARG A 143 -0.24 2.03 -2.92
C ARG A 143 0.98 2.22 -2.02
N PHE A 144 0.97 3.20 -1.12
CA PHE A 144 2.07 3.40 -0.17
C PHE A 144 2.17 2.25 0.84
N ILE A 145 1.04 1.76 1.34
CA ILE A 145 1.00 0.63 2.27
C ILE A 145 1.54 -0.64 1.59
N VAL A 146 1.03 -1.00 0.40
CA VAL A 146 1.50 -2.16 -0.39
C VAL A 146 3.00 -2.06 -0.70
N SER A 147 3.46 -0.87 -1.08
CA SER A 147 4.88 -0.65 -1.39
C SER A 147 5.76 -0.80 -0.16
N ALA A 148 5.33 -0.25 0.98
CA ALA A 148 6.04 -0.40 2.25
C ALA A 148 6.08 -1.87 2.68
N ALA A 149 4.92 -2.55 2.64
CA ALA A 149 4.76 -3.92 3.06
C ALA A 149 5.67 -4.87 2.25
N ASN A 150 5.68 -4.74 0.92
CA ASN A 150 6.56 -5.52 0.05
C ASN A 150 8.06 -5.23 0.25
N LEU A 151 8.41 -3.98 0.55
CA LEU A 151 9.80 -3.58 0.77
C LEU A 151 10.35 -4.18 2.07
N ILE A 152 9.56 -4.10 3.14
CA ILE A 152 10.04 -4.43 4.48
C ILE A 152 9.89 -5.93 4.79
N ALA A 153 8.86 -6.60 4.27
CA ALA A 153 8.55 -8.00 4.63
C ALA A 153 9.75 -8.97 4.50
N PRO A 154 10.60 -8.91 3.46
CA PRO A 154 11.75 -9.81 3.35
C PRO A 154 12.89 -9.51 4.35
N GLU A 155 12.98 -8.27 4.85
CA GLU A 155 14.17 -7.76 5.53
C GLU A 155 13.97 -7.45 7.03
N ILE A 156 12.72 -7.28 7.49
CA ILE A 156 12.40 -6.84 8.86
C ILE A 156 12.68 -7.88 9.95
N ASP A 157 12.90 -9.13 9.58
CA ASP A 157 13.17 -10.19 10.53
C ASP A 157 14.41 -11.00 10.14
N THR A 158 14.76 -11.97 10.98
CA THR A 158 15.84 -12.94 10.76
C THR A 158 15.53 -13.89 9.60
N SER A 159 14.26 -14.24 9.42
CA SER A 159 13.77 -15.06 8.31
C SER A 159 12.76 -14.26 7.50
N PRO A 160 12.87 -14.25 6.15
CA PRO A 160 11.86 -13.62 5.29
C PRO A 160 10.45 -14.15 5.54
N VAL A 161 10.32 -15.43 5.88
CA VAL A 161 9.02 -16.06 6.21
C VAL A 161 8.38 -15.39 7.44
N ALA A 162 9.17 -15.21 8.50
CA ALA A 162 8.72 -14.54 9.73
C ALA A 162 8.39 -13.06 9.48
N GLY A 163 9.16 -12.41 8.61
CA GLY A 163 8.87 -11.03 8.19
C GLY A 163 7.55 -10.92 7.42
N TYR A 164 7.29 -11.81 6.44
CA TYR A 164 5.99 -11.86 5.76
C TYR A 164 4.84 -12.11 6.73
N ASP A 165 4.98 -13.06 7.67
CA ASP A 165 3.94 -13.36 8.67
C ASP A 165 3.64 -12.14 9.54
N TRP A 166 4.68 -11.46 10.04
CA TRP A 166 4.51 -10.26 10.86
C TRP A 166 3.80 -9.12 10.11
N VAL A 167 4.14 -8.90 8.84
CA VAL A 167 3.49 -7.84 8.04
C VAL A 167 2.04 -8.20 7.72
N VAL A 168 1.75 -9.46 7.39
CA VAL A 168 0.39 -9.96 7.13
C VAL A 168 -0.47 -9.82 8.38
N ASP A 169 0.04 -10.22 9.54
CA ASP A 169 -0.67 -10.09 10.82
C ASP A 169 -0.93 -8.63 11.18
N SER A 170 0.05 -7.76 10.95
CA SER A 170 -0.10 -6.31 11.17
C SER A 170 -1.18 -5.71 10.24
N LEU A 171 -1.16 -6.08 8.96
CA LEU A 171 -2.17 -5.61 8.00
C LEU A 171 -3.58 -6.09 8.38
N ASN A 172 -3.74 -7.35 8.77
CA ASN A 172 -5.03 -7.87 9.22
C ASN A 172 -5.52 -7.14 10.49
N HIS A 173 -4.64 -6.90 11.45
CA HIS A 173 -4.99 -6.20 12.69
C HIS A 173 -5.45 -4.76 12.47
N HIS A 174 -4.83 -4.05 11.51
CA HIS A 174 -5.14 -2.66 11.20
C HIS A 174 -6.21 -2.48 10.12
N GLY A 175 -6.87 -3.56 9.67
CA GLY A 175 -8.03 -3.47 8.75
C GLY A 175 -7.70 -3.54 7.25
N PHE A 176 -6.57 -4.15 6.85
CA PHE A 176 -6.19 -4.33 5.43
C PHE A 176 -6.14 -5.80 4.98
N PRO A 177 -7.24 -6.58 5.11
CA PRO A 177 -7.23 -8.01 4.79
C PRO A 177 -6.97 -8.31 3.30
N ARG A 178 -7.38 -7.43 2.39
CA ARG A 178 -7.08 -7.57 0.94
C ARG A 178 -5.58 -7.42 0.67
N ILE A 179 -4.94 -6.39 1.20
CA ILE A 179 -3.49 -6.19 1.08
C ILE A 179 -2.71 -7.33 1.77
N ALA A 180 -3.20 -7.80 2.92
CA ALA A 180 -2.61 -8.95 3.61
C ALA A 180 -2.65 -10.22 2.75
N SER A 181 -3.76 -10.43 2.04
CA SER A 181 -3.95 -11.55 1.12
C SER A 181 -3.01 -11.46 -0.10
N GLU A 182 -2.81 -10.27 -0.67
CA GLU A 182 -1.82 -10.06 -1.73
C GLU A 182 -0.39 -10.36 -1.26
N LEU A 183 -0.04 -9.98 -0.03
CA LEU A 183 1.26 -10.30 0.56
C LEU A 183 1.46 -11.78 0.85
N GLU A 184 0.42 -12.50 1.25
CA GLU A 184 0.48 -13.96 1.38
C GLU A 184 0.78 -14.64 0.02
N ILE A 185 0.26 -14.12 -1.10
CA ILE A 185 0.63 -14.58 -2.45
C ILE A 185 2.09 -14.25 -2.77
N ALA A 186 2.57 -13.07 -2.36
CA ALA A 186 3.99 -12.70 -2.50
C ALA A 186 4.91 -13.63 -1.68
N LYS A 187 4.47 -14.05 -0.48
CA LYS A 187 5.13 -15.07 0.34
C LYS A 187 5.18 -16.43 -0.37
N ALA A 188 4.09 -16.86 -1.02
CA ALA A 188 4.12 -18.07 -1.85
C ALA A 188 5.13 -17.96 -2.99
N SER A 189 5.17 -16.81 -3.68
CA SER A 189 6.13 -16.53 -4.75
C SER A 189 7.59 -16.57 -4.26
N TYR A 190 7.84 -16.20 -3.01
CA TYR A 190 9.15 -16.35 -2.38
C TYR A 190 9.59 -17.82 -2.28
N PHE A 191 8.70 -18.72 -1.85
CA PHE A 191 8.98 -20.17 -1.84
C PHE A 191 9.19 -20.74 -3.24
N LEU A 192 8.41 -20.29 -4.22
CA LEU A 192 8.55 -20.70 -5.63
C LEU A 192 9.95 -20.41 -6.19
N ARG A 193 10.48 -19.21 -5.93
CA ARG A 193 11.83 -18.83 -6.38
C ARG A 193 12.93 -19.70 -5.77
N ARG A 194 12.67 -20.30 -4.62
CA ARG A 194 13.59 -21.21 -3.90
C ARG A 194 13.34 -22.69 -4.20
N LYS A 195 12.37 -23.00 -5.08
CA LYS A 195 11.92 -24.37 -5.40
C LYS A 195 11.39 -25.14 -4.18
N GLU A 196 10.90 -24.42 -3.17
CA GLU A 196 10.27 -24.99 -1.99
C GLU A 196 8.75 -25.19 -2.26
N PHE A 197 8.43 -26.11 -3.17
CA PHE A 197 7.09 -26.26 -3.74
C PHE A 197 6.02 -26.66 -2.71
N ASP A 198 6.32 -27.60 -1.81
CA ASP A 198 5.38 -28.02 -0.74
C ASP A 198 4.88 -26.85 0.12
N GLN A 199 5.78 -25.92 0.45
CA GLN A 199 5.46 -24.74 1.25
C GLN A 199 4.63 -23.75 0.43
N ALA A 200 4.96 -23.56 -0.85
CA ALA A 200 4.19 -22.70 -1.75
C ALA A 200 2.75 -23.22 -1.93
N ILE A 201 2.57 -24.53 -2.12
CA ILE A 201 1.24 -25.17 -2.23
C ILE A 201 0.43 -24.95 -0.95
N THR A 202 1.06 -25.14 0.22
CA THR A 202 0.41 -24.95 1.52
C THR A 202 -0.12 -23.52 1.69
N VAL A 203 0.64 -22.51 1.26
CA VAL A 203 0.21 -21.11 1.31
C VAL A 203 -0.92 -20.85 0.30
N LEU A 204 -0.77 -21.28 -0.95
CA LEU A 204 -1.75 -21.01 -2.01
C LEU A 204 -3.09 -21.71 -1.79
N ARG A 205 -3.12 -22.90 -1.17
CA ARG A 205 -4.38 -23.59 -0.82
C ARG A 205 -5.26 -22.78 0.15
N LYS A 206 -4.70 -21.86 0.93
CA LYS A 206 -5.49 -20.98 1.82
C LYS A 206 -6.44 -20.06 1.04
N PHE A 207 -6.19 -19.84 -0.24
CA PHE A 207 -6.95 -18.93 -1.10
C PHE A 207 -8.12 -19.60 -1.85
N GLU A 208 -8.28 -20.92 -1.71
CA GLU A 208 -9.37 -21.67 -2.36
C GLU A 208 -10.78 -21.20 -1.94
N LYS A 209 -10.89 -20.48 -0.82
CA LYS A 209 -12.16 -19.95 -0.28
C LYS A 209 -12.20 -18.42 -0.18
N LYS A 210 -11.20 -17.71 -0.73
CA LYS A 210 -11.15 -16.23 -0.73
C LYS A 210 -11.87 -15.66 -1.97
N GLU A 211 -11.83 -14.34 -2.12
CA GLU A 211 -12.43 -13.61 -3.26
C GLU A 211 -12.07 -14.23 -4.63
N PRO A 212 -12.99 -14.18 -5.62
CA PRO A 212 -12.80 -14.81 -6.93
C PRO A 212 -11.50 -14.43 -7.63
N SER A 213 -11.09 -13.16 -7.55
CA SER A 213 -9.85 -12.66 -8.18
C SER A 213 -8.59 -13.28 -7.55
N LEU A 214 -8.53 -13.30 -6.21
CA LEU A 214 -7.40 -13.90 -5.48
C LEU A 214 -7.37 -15.42 -5.65
N MET A 215 -8.55 -16.05 -5.70
CA MET A 215 -8.70 -17.48 -5.99
C MET A 215 -8.18 -17.82 -7.40
N ALA A 216 -8.49 -17.03 -8.42
CA ALA A 216 -8.01 -17.22 -9.79
C ALA A 216 -6.47 -17.14 -9.87
N CYS A 217 -5.88 -16.15 -9.20
CA CYS A 217 -4.43 -15.99 -9.11
C CYS A 217 -3.77 -17.19 -8.41
N ALA A 218 -4.31 -17.62 -7.26
CA ALA A 218 -3.79 -18.77 -6.54
C ALA A 218 -3.96 -20.09 -7.32
N ALA A 219 -5.11 -20.29 -7.98
CA ALA A 219 -5.38 -21.46 -8.81
C ALA A 219 -4.45 -21.54 -10.03
N THR A 220 -4.13 -20.40 -10.65
CA THR A 220 -3.15 -20.32 -11.74
C THR A 220 -1.76 -20.75 -11.26
N ASN A 221 -1.32 -20.23 -10.12
CA ASN A 221 -0.03 -20.61 -9.53
C ASN A 221 0.00 -22.09 -9.09
N LEU A 222 -1.09 -22.62 -8.53
CA LEU A 222 -1.23 -24.03 -8.16
C LEU A 222 -1.22 -24.95 -9.38
N SER A 223 -1.93 -24.59 -10.44
CA SER A 223 -1.94 -25.36 -11.70
C SER A 223 -0.53 -25.50 -12.26
N PHE A 224 0.21 -24.38 -12.31
CA PHE A 224 1.60 -24.38 -12.74
C PHE A 224 2.49 -25.26 -11.86
N LEU A 225 2.32 -25.22 -10.54
CA LEU A 225 3.05 -26.06 -9.59
C LEU A 225 2.84 -27.56 -9.82
N TYR A 226 1.58 -28.01 -9.87
CA TYR A 226 1.28 -29.42 -10.11
C TYR A 226 1.74 -29.89 -11.49
N PHE A 227 1.75 -29.00 -12.48
CA PHE A 227 2.30 -29.31 -13.79
C PHE A 227 3.81 -29.60 -13.72
N LEU A 228 4.56 -28.82 -12.93
CA LEU A 228 6.00 -29.05 -12.71
C LEU A 228 6.28 -30.34 -11.92
N GLU A 229 5.37 -30.75 -11.04
CA GLU A 229 5.47 -32.00 -10.26
C GLU A 229 4.99 -33.24 -11.05
N ALA A 230 4.61 -33.06 -12.33
CA ALA A 230 4.01 -34.10 -13.19
C ALA A 230 2.66 -34.64 -12.68
N GLU A 231 2.00 -33.93 -11.76
CA GLU A 231 0.64 -34.21 -11.29
C GLU A 231 -0.40 -33.58 -12.23
N HIS A 232 -0.46 -34.07 -13.47
CA HIS A 232 -1.27 -33.45 -14.54
C HIS A 232 -2.78 -33.37 -14.22
N ALA A 233 -3.32 -34.34 -13.47
CA ALA A 233 -4.73 -34.33 -13.08
C ALA A 233 -5.07 -33.17 -12.12
N ASN A 234 -4.17 -32.87 -11.18
CA ASN A 234 -4.34 -31.73 -10.28
C ASN A 234 -4.11 -30.43 -11.04
N ALA A 235 -3.10 -30.38 -11.91
CA ALA A 235 -2.83 -29.21 -12.75
C ALA A 235 -4.04 -28.79 -13.59
N GLU A 236 -4.70 -29.75 -14.25
CA GLU A 236 -5.90 -29.52 -15.07
C GLU A 236 -7.08 -29.04 -14.23
N LYS A 237 -7.33 -29.68 -13.08
CA LYS A 237 -8.38 -29.25 -12.14
C LYS A 237 -8.23 -27.78 -11.73
N TYR A 238 -7.02 -27.37 -11.33
CA TYR A 238 -6.78 -25.98 -10.91
C TYR A 238 -6.77 -24.99 -12.09
N ALA A 239 -6.36 -25.43 -13.29
CA ALA A 239 -6.50 -24.62 -14.51
C ALA A 239 -7.97 -24.32 -14.83
N GLU A 240 -8.85 -25.32 -14.72
CA GLU A 240 -10.29 -25.11 -14.93
C GLU A 240 -10.89 -24.14 -13.91
N ILE A 241 -10.47 -24.22 -12.64
CA ILE A 241 -10.93 -23.31 -11.59
C ILE A 241 -10.50 -21.88 -11.93
N ALA A 242 -9.25 -21.68 -12.34
CA ALA A 242 -8.75 -20.37 -12.76
C ALA A 242 -9.53 -19.81 -13.95
N VAL A 243 -9.78 -20.61 -14.99
CA VAL A 243 -10.54 -20.18 -16.18
C VAL A 243 -12.01 -19.89 -15.86
N LYS A 244 -12.62 -20.62 -14.91
CA LYS A 244 -14.00 -20.36 -14.47
C LYS A 244 -14.11 -19.05 -13.69
N ALA A 245 -13.12 -18.73 -12.87
CA ALA A 245 -13.09 -17.52 -12.06
C ALA A 245 -12.69 -16.27 -12.87
N ASP A 246 -11.81 -16.43 -13.86
CA ASP A 246 -11.38 -15.36 -14.74
C ASP A 246 -11.31 -15.84 -16.20
N ARG A 247 -12.46 -15.76 -16.89
CA ARG A 247 -12.61 -16.21 -18.28
C ARG A 247 -11.73 -15.46 -19.28
N TYR A 248 -11.10 -14.33 -18.88
CA TYR A 248 -10.35 -13.45 -19.78
C TYR A 248 -8.88 -13.22 -19.37
N ASN A 249 -8.32 -14.02 -18.44
CA ASN A 249 -6.92 -13.89 -18.01
C ASN A 249 -5.86 -14.33 -19.05
N ALA A 250 -6.23 -14.44 -20.33
CA ALA A 250 -5.31 -14.74 -21.42
C ALA A 250 -4.66 -13.46 -21.96
N ARG A 251 -3.90 -12.73 -21.12
CA ARG A 251 -2.99 -11.67 -21.57
C ARG A 251 -1.75 -11.54 -20.68
#